data_AF-A0A1S6FLD9-F1
#
_entry.id   AF-A0A1S6FLD9-F1
#
_cell.length_a   1.000
_cell.length_b   1.000
_cell.length_c   1.000
_cell.angle_alpha   90.00
_cell.angle_beta   90.00
_cell.angle_gamma   90.00
#
_symmetry.space_group_name_H-M   'P 1'
#
loop_
_entity.id
_entity.type
_entity.pdbx_description
1 polymer ?
#
loop_
_entity_poly.entity_id
_entity_poly.type
_entity_poly.pdbx_seq_one_letter_code
_entity_poly.pdbx_strand_id
1 'polypeptide(L)'
;MLNVEEARALRASGCTYRQIRRQLGLTTGQLGHVRRTLSREKAGGTRLLRTTPNATDRDLPVSRSVLPSGLRRQLTSSGYKTLGDLADRLSDPDLPGLQAMPGIGPHKAALVKRLLDHYGLLPGTDDLQGAIEALFPDFAEPRD
;
A
#
# COMPACT_ATOMS: atom_id res chain seq x y z
N MET A 1 -15.21 -8.43 -5.08
CA MET A 1 -13.98 -7.85 -4.50
C MET A 1 -13.44 -8.82 -3.46
N LEU A 2 -12.12 -8.97 -3.35
CA LEU A 2 -11.51 -9.93 -2.43
C LEU A 2 -11.00 -9.14 -1.22
N ASN A 3 -11.61 -9.33 -0.05
CA ASN A 3 -11.45 -8.48 1.14
C ASN A 3 -10.14 -8.78 1.90
N VAL A 4 -9.00 -8.61 1.23
CA VAL A 4 -7.67 -8.84 1.82
C VAL A 4 -7.37 -7.79 2.90
N GLU A 5 -7.73 -6.52 2.68
CA GLU A 5 -7.55 -5.45 3.67
C GLU A 5 -8.36 -5.69 4.93
N GLU A 6 -9.66 -5.98 4.82
CA GLU A 6 -10.49 -6.29 5.99
C GLU A 6 -9.98 -7.56 6.70
N ALA A 7 -9.54 -8.58 5.95
CA ALA A 7 -8.94 -9.76 6.54
C ALA A 7 -7.61 -9.46 7.26
N ARG A 8 -6.85 -8.46 6.80
CA ARG A 8 -5.63 -7.97 7.45
C ARG A 8 -5.98 -7.27 8.75
N ALA A 9 -6.93 -6.33 8.72
CA ALA A 9 -7.39 -5.61 9.91
C ALA A 9 -7.90 -6.57 10.99
N LEU A 10 -8.71 -7.55 10.60
CA LEU A 10 -9.17 -8.62 11.49
C LEU A 10 -8.02 -9.49 11.99
N ARG A 11 -6.99 -9.75 11.17
CA ARG A 11 -5.81 -10.47 11.65
C ARG A 11 -5.00 -9.67 12.66
N ALA A 12 -4.87 -8.36 12.45
CA ALA A 12 -4.18 -7.45 13.37
C ALA A 12 -4.92 -7.33 14.71
N SER A 13 -6.26 -7.38 14.70
CA SER A 13 -7.08 -7.42 15.91
C SER A 13 -7.09 -8.78 16.63
N GLY A 14 -6.29 -9.74 16.18
CA GLY A 14 -6.14 -11.05 16.81
C GLY A 14 -7.13 -12.11 16.33
N CYS A 15 -8.02 -11.81 15.36
CA CYS A 15 -8.98 -12.80 14.87
C CYS A 15 -8.28 -14.00 14.22
N THR A 16 -8.86 -15.19 14.37
CA THR A 16 -8.41 -16.40 13.69
C THR A 16 -8.91 -16.42 12.23
N TYR A 17 -8.22 -17.16 11.35
CA TYR A 17 -8.67 -17.31 9.95
C TYR A 17 -10.08 -17.92 9.81
N ARG A 18 -10.53 -18.71 10.80
CA ARG A 18 -11.89 -19.26 10.83
C ARG A 18 -12.93 -18.17 11.12
N GLN A 19 -12.62 -17.23 12.03
CA GLN A 19 -13.47 -16.07 12.31
C GLN A 19 -13.50 -15.12 11.11
N ILE A 20 -12.33 -14.81 10.52
CA ILE A 20 -12.22 -13.99 9.31
C ILE A 20 -13.06 -14.58 8.17
N ARG A 21 -12.99 -15.90 7.97
CA ARG A 21 -13.82 -16.57 6.94
C ARG A 21 -15.31 -16.32 7.15
N ARG A 22 -15.78 -16.46 8.40
CA ARG A 22 -17.20 -16.28 8.75
C ARG A 22 -17.63 -14.83 8.61
N GLN A 23 -16.84 -13.90 9.12
CA GLN A 23 -17.14 -12.48 9.14
C GLN A 23 -17.14 -11.85 7.75
N LEU A 24 -16.24 -12.29 6.88
CA LEU A 24 -16.10 -11.78 5.52
C LEU A 24 -16.84 -12.62 4.46
N GLY A 25 -17.62 -13.62 4.87
CA GLY A 25 -18.36 -14.49 3.95
C GLY A 25 -17.48 -15.22 2.93
N LEU A 26 -16.22 -15.53 3.27
CA LEU A 26 -15.24 -16.05 2.32
C LEU A 26 -15.44 -17.55 2.08
N THR A 27 -15.34 -17.97 0.82
CA THR A 27 -15.15 -19.37 0.46
C THR A 27 -13.78 -19.87 0.92
N THR A 28 -13.61 -21.19 1.02
CA THR A 28 -12.33 -21.82 1.37
C THR A 28 -11.20 -21.40 0.40
N GLY A 29 -11.51 -21.28 -0.89
CA GLY A 29 -10.56 -20.82 -1.92
C GLY A 29 -10.12 -19.37 -1.71
N GLN A 30 -11.07 -18.47 -1.42
CA GLN A 30 -10.77 -17.07 -1.13
C GLN A 30 -9.97 -16.91 0.17
N LEU A 31 -10.31 -17.67 1.23
CA LEU A 31 -9.52 -17.68 2.46
C LEU A 31 -8.09 -18.19 2.22
N GLY A 32 -7.94 -19.22 1.38
CA GLY A 32 -6.62 -19.73 0.98
C GLY A 32 -5.80 -18.73 0.18
N HIS A 33 -6.45 -17.86 -0.61
CA HIS A 33 -5.80 -16.74 -1.26
C HIS A 33 -5.34 -15.69 -0.24
N VAL A 34 -6.25 -15.22 0.63
CA VAL A 34 -5.95 -14.26 1.71
C VAL A 34 -4.78 -14.72 2.58
N ARG A 35 -4.78 -15.98 3.04
CA ARG A 35 -3.68 -16.53 3.85
C ARG A 35 -2.33 -16.46 3.15
N ARG A 36 -2.29 -16.84 1.87
CA ARG A 36 -1.06 -16.81 1.07
C ARG A 36 -0.57 -15.39 0.86
N THR A 37 -1.48 -14.46 0.63
CA THR A 37 -1.17 -13.04 0.46
C THR A 37 -0.57 -12.45 1.74
N LEU A 38 -1.25 -12.56 2.88
CA LEU A 38 -0.77 -12.02 4.16
C LEU A 38 0.56 -12.65 4.59
N SER A 39 0.75 -13.96 4.35
CA SER A 39 2.00 -14.66 4.65
C SER A 39 3.17 -14.12 3.83
N ARG A 40 2.95 -13.85 2.53
CA ARG A 40 3.98 -13.28 1.65
C ARG A 40 4.38 -11.88 2.06
N GLU A 41 3.42 -11.04 2.44
CA GLU A 41 3.70 -9.69 2.93
C GLU A 41 4.56 -9.72 4.18
N LYS A 42 4.15 -10.52 5.18
CA LYS A 42 4.91 -10.67 6.43
C LYS A 42 6.32 -11.18 6.16
N ALA A 43 6.46 -12.23 5.35
CA ALA A 43 7.77 -12.78 4.99
C ALA A 43 8.64 -11.76 4.22
N GLY A 44 8.02 -10.93 3.37
CA GLY A 44 8.69 -9.85 2.67
C GLY A 44 9.29 -8.82 3.61
N GLY A 45 8.48 -8.31 4.55
CA GLY A 45 8.91 -7.36 5.57
C GLY A 45 9.96 -7.93 6.53
N THR A 46 9.77 -9.15 7.04
CA THR A 46 10.76 -9.79 7.91
C THR A 46 12.11 -9.99 7.22
N ARG A 47 12.13 -10.36 5.94
CA ARG A 47 13.40 -10.51 5.20
C ARG A 47 14.06 -9.16 4.96
N LEU A 48 13.29 -8.11 4.68
CA LEU A 48 13.78 -6.75 4.49
C LEU A 48 14.47 -6.23 5.76
N LEU A 49 13.76 -6.28 6.90
CA LEU A 49 14.28 -5.85 8.21
C LEU A 49 15.52 -6.65 8.63
N ARG A 50 15.59 -7.94 8.26
CA ARG A 50 16.76 -8.78 8.57
C ARG A 50 17.99 -8.41 7.75
N THR A 51 17.83 -7.99 6.50
CA THR A 51 18.97 -7.61 5.64
C THR A 51 19.38 -6.15 5.80
N THR A 52 18.44 -5.30 6.22
CA THR A 52 18.65 -3.86 6.29
C THR A 52 18.03 -3.34 7.59
N PRO A 53 18.83 -3.07 8.64
CA PRO A 53 18.32 -2.68 9.96
C PRO A 53 17.51 -1.37 9.95
N ASN A 54 17.75 -0.50 8.97
CA ASN A 54 17.07 0.79 8.81
C ASN A 54 16.08 0.78 7.64
N ALA A 55 15.65 -0.39 7.15
CA ALA A 55 14.68 -0.45 6.09
C ALA A 55 13.33 0.11 6.54
N THR A 56 12.76 0.97 5.70
CA THR A 56 11.45 1.56 5.84
C THR A 56 10.45 0.86 4.92
N ASP A 57 9.16 1.17 5.04
CA ASP A 57 8.14 0.65 4.13
C ASP A 57 8.37 1.07 2.67
N ARG A 58 9.10 2.18 2.43
CA ARG A 58 9.52 2.61 1.08
C ARG A 58 10.45 1.59 0.43
N ASP A 59 11.29 0.92 1.21
CA ASP A 59 12.27 -0.06 0.72
C ASP A 59 11.64 -1.42 0.37
N LEU A 60 10.34 -1.59 0.63
CA LEU A 60 9.66 -2.85 0.38
C LEU A 60 9.62 -3.16 -1.13
N PRO A 61 10.10 -4.34 -1.57
CA PRO A 61 10.15 -4.65 -2.99
C PRO A 61 8.76 -4.81 -3.60
N VAL A 62 8.51 -4.17 -4.75
CA VAL A 62 7.26 -4.31 -5.51
C VAL A 62 6.98 -5.78 -5.83
N SER A 63 8.01 -6.55 -6.14
CA SER A 63 7.94 -7.99 -6.41
C SER A 63 7.36 -8.83 -5.26
N ARG A 64 7.38 -8.30 -4.03
CA ARG A 64 6.87 -8.95 -2.81
C ARG A 64 5.57 -8.34 -2.29
N SER A 65 5.05 -7.31 -2.93
CA SER A 65 3.75 -6.72 -2.59
C SER A 65 2.58 -7.69 -2.82
N VAL A 66 1.41 -7.36 -2.27
CA VAL A 66 0.13 -8.04 -2.52
C VAL A 66 -0.41 -7.88 -3.94
N LEU A 67 0.19 -7.01 -4.77
CA LEU A 67 -0.29 -6.79 -6.13
C LEU A 67 -0.36 -8.11 -6.94
N PRO A 68 -1.31 -8.20 -7.91
CA PRO A 68 -1.37 -9.31 -8.84
C PRO A 68 -0.02 -9.57 -9.50
N SER A 69 0.35 -10.84 -9.70
CA SER A 69 1.67 -11.24 -10.21
C SER A 69 2.02 -10.59 -11.56
N GLY A 70 1.04 -10.47 -12.47
CA GLY A 70 1.21 -9.78 -13.74
C GLY A 70 1.50 -8.29 -13.57
N LEU A 71 0.79 -7.62 -12.64
CA LEU A 71 1.03 -6.22 -12.32
C LEU A 71 2.40 -6.01 -11.68
N ARG A 72 2.84 -6.89 -10.77
CA ARG A 72 4.18 -6.82 -10.19
C ARG A 72 5.27 -6.93 -11.26
N ARG A 73 5.18 -7.92 -12.15
CA ARG A 73 6.15 -8.06 -13.26
C ARG A 73 6.18 -6.81 -14.12
N GLN A 74 5.02 -6.30 -14.49
CA GLN A 74 4.90 -5.12 -15.34
C GLN A 74 5.54 -3.88 -14.69
N LEU A 75 5.29 -3.63 -13.41
CA LEU A 75 5.90 -2.53 -12.68
C LEU A 75 7.43 -2.69 -12.56
N THR A 76 7.90 -3.89 -12.21
CA THR A 76 9.34 -4.17 -12.11
C THR A 76 10.05 -4.07 -13.46
N SER A 77 9.43 -4.55 -14.54
CA SER A 77 9.95 -4.39 -15.91
C SER A 77 9.97 -2.94 -16.38
N SER A 78 9.10 -2.09 -15.81
CA SER A 78 9.08 -0.65 -16.06
C SER A 78 10.07 0.14 -15.19
N GLY A 79 10.88 -0.54 -14.38
CA GLY A 79 11.93 0.07 -13.55
C GLY A 79 11.56 0.29 -12.09
N TYR A 80 10.29 0.12 -11.69
CA TYR A 80 9.84 0.31 -10.31
C TYR A 80 10.14 -0.92 -9.46
N LYS A 81 11.19 -0.84 -8.65
CA LYS A 81 11.71 -1.93 -7.82
C LYS A 81 11.14 -1.88 -6.41
N THR A 82 10.92 -0.70 -5.86
CA THR A 82 10.47 -0.46 -4.48
C THR A 82 9.12 0.26 -4.43
N LEU A 83 8.49 0.28 -3.24
CA LEU A 83 7.28 1.10 -3.03
C LEU A 83 7.62 2.60 -3.08
N GLY A 84 8.83 2.99 -2.65
CA GLY A 84 9.34 4.35 -2.78
C GLY A 84 9.35 4.81 -4.23
N ASP A 85 9.85 3.99 -5.16
CA ASP A 85 9.88 4.35 -6.59
C ASP A 85 8.46 4.63 -7.15
N LEU A 86 7.45 3.92 -6.64
CA LEU A 86 6.06 4.13 -7.04
C LEU A 86 5.43 5.35 -6.36
N ALA A 87 5.82 5.63 -5.11
CA ALA A 87 5.41 6.83 -4.39
C ALA A 87 5.94 8.08 -5.09
N ASP A 88 7.25 8.12 -5.38
CA ASP A 88 7.89 9.25 -6.07
C ASP A 88 7.25 9.49 -7.43
N ARG A 89 6.94 8.41 -8.16
CA ARG A 89 6.25 8.48 -9.44
C ARG A 89 4.84 9.08 -9.38
N LEU A 90 4.14 8.90 -8.26
CA LEU A 90 2.80 9.47 -8.04
C LEU A 90 2.82 10.87 -7.46
N SER A 91 3.90 11.22 -6.77
CA SER A 91 4.16 12.56 -6.24
C SER A 91 4.66 13.53 -7.32
N ASP A 92 5.20 13.03 -8.43
CA ASP A 92 5.66 13.84 -9.55
C ASP A 92 4.48 14.39 -10.37
N PRO A 93 4.23 15.72 -10.35
CA PRO A 93 3.12 16.35 -11.06
C PRO A 93 3.34 16.42 -12.58
N ASP A 94 4.59 16.35 -13.04
CA ASP A 94 4.95 16.48 -14.46
C ASP A 94 4.78 15.16 -15.21
N LEU A 95 4.68 14.04 -14.48
CA LEU A 95 4.49 12.73 -15.07
C LEU A 95 3.01 12.34 -15.16
N PRO A 96 2.54 11.81 -16.31
CA PRO A 96 1.15 11.40 -16.46
C PRO A 96 0.82 10.29 -15.46
N GLY A 97 -0.42 10.22 -14.95
CA GLY A 97 -0.77 9.22 -13.93
C GLY A 97 -0.44 7.78 -14.34
N LEU A 98 -0.24 6.87 -13.38
CA LEU A 98 0.12 5.46 -13.64
C LEU A 98 -0.81 4.78 -14.66
N GLN A 99 -2.07 5.21 -14.77
CA GLN A 99 -3.04 4.72 -15.73
C GLN A 99 -2.69 5.01 -17.21
N ALA A 100 -1.77 5.94 -17.47
CA ALA A 100 -1.27 6.26 -18.80
C ALA A 100 -0.17 5.30 -19.26
N MET A 101 0.37 4.46 -18.36
CA MET A 101 1.38 3.49 -18.74
C MET A 101 0.78 2.34 -19.57
N PRO A 102 1.50 1.86 -20.60
CA PRO A 102 1.05 0.74 -21.43
C PRO A 102 0.67 -0.47 -20.58
N GLY A 103 -0.60 -0.89 -20.68
CA GLY A 103 -1.16 -2.03 -19.98
C GLY A 103 -1.47 -1.82 -18.50
N ILE A 104 -1.25 -0.63 -17.93
CA ILE A 104 -1.73 -0.26 -16.59
C ILE A 104 -2.96 0.60 -16.79
N GLY A 105 -4.13 -0.03 -16.81
CA GLY A 105 -5.40 0.71 -16.86
C GLY A 105 -5.76 1.35 -15.51
N PRO A 106 -6.86 2.12 -15.45
CA PRO A 106 -7.31 2.83 -14.24
C PRO A 106 -7.52 1.89 -13.05
N HIS A 107 -8.02 0.66 -13.30
CA HIS A 107 -8.20 -0.33 -12.24
C HIS A 107 -6.87 -0.77 -11.60
N LYS A 108 -5.84 -1.03 -12.42
CA LYS A 108 -4.51 -1.43 -11.93
C LYS A 108 -3.83 -0.26 -11.21
N ALA A 109 -3.97 0.95 -11.73
CA ALA A 109 -3.48 2.15 -11.05
C ALA A 109 -4.15 2.34 -9.68
N ALA A 110 -5.45 2.09 -9.55
CA ALA A 110 -6.16 2.14 -8.28
C ALA A 110 -5.64 1.11 -7.26
N LEU A 111 -5.26 -0.10 -7.71
CA LEU A 111 -4.64 -1.10 -6.84
C LEU A 111 -3.27 -0.64 -6.31
N VAL A 112 -2.47 0.03 -7.15
CA VAL A 112 -1.19 0.60 -6.72
C VAL A 112 -1.40 1.73 -5.72
N LYS A 113 -2.36 2.63 -5.98
CA LYS A 113 -2.70 3.72 -5.04
C LYS A 113 -3.12 3.18 -3.67
N ARG A 114 -4.03 2.21 -3.61
CA ARG A 114 -4.44 1.56 -2.34
C ARG A 114 -3.29 0.89 -1.62
N LEU A 115 -2.37 0.27 -2.36
CA LEU A 115 -1.16 -0.29 -1.76
C LEU A 115 -0.31 0.79 -1.09
N LEU A 116 -0.06 1.90 -1.77
CA LEU A 116 0.76 2.99 -1.22
C LEU A 116 0.07 3.68 -0.06
N ASP A 117 -1.25 3.89 -0.15
CA ASP A 117 -2.08 4.41 0.93
C ASP A 117 -1.96 3.55 2.19
N HIS A 118 -2.01 2.23 2.03
CA HIS A 118 -1.84 1.29 3.14
C HIS A 118 -0.51 1.47 3.89
N TYR A 119 0.55 1.87 3.19
CA TYR A 119 1.86 2.13 3.78
C TYR A 119 2.08 3.61 4.14
N GLY A 120 1.05 4.46 4.00
CA GLY A 120 1.18 5.91 4.23
C GLY A 120 2.11 6.60 3.25
N LEU A 121 2.26 6.05 2.04
CA LEU A 121 3.21 6.49 1.01
C LEU A 121 2.57 7.31 -0.11
N LEU A 122 1.26 7.59 -0.04
CA LEU A 122 0.67 8.54 -0.97
C LEU A 122 1.20 9.95 -0.66
N PRO A 123 1.35 10.81 -1.69
CA PRO A 123 1.57 12.23 -1.46
C PRO A 123 0.46 12.74 -0.54
N GLY A 124 0.84 13.35 0.59
CA GLY A 124 -0.11 13.99 1.48
C GLY A 124 -0.92 15.01 0.69
N THR A 125 -2.23 15.03 0.88
CA THR A 125 -3.04 16.15 0.40
C THR A 125 -2.50 17.40 1.09
N ASP A 126 -1.94 18.30 0.30
CA ASP A 126 -1.27 19.53 0.72
C ASP A 126 -2.15 20.43 1.59
N ASP A 127 -2.19 20.14 2.89
CA ASP A 127 -2.38 21.17 3.91
C ASP A 127 -1.64 20.79 5.19
N LEU A 128 -0.34 20.53 5.05
CA LEU A 128 0.56 20.37 6.19
C LEU A 128 0.49 21.59 7.10
N GLN A 129 0.29 22.78 6.53
CA GLN A 129 0.10 24.02 7.25
C GLN A 129 -1.20 24.01 8.07
N GLY A 130 -2.36 23.74 7.48
CA GLY A 130 -3.63 23.65 8.20
C GLY A 130 -3.68 22.50 9.21
N ALA A 131 -2.99 21.39 8.95
CA ALA A 131 -2.84 20.31 9.93
C ALA A 131 -1.97 20.72 11.13
N ILE A 132 -0.92 21.51 10.90
CA ILE A 132 -0.08 22.09 11.96
C ILE A 132 -0.84 23.17 12.73
N GLU A 133 -1.55 24.07 12.04
CA GLU A 133 -2.37 25.13 12.65
C GLU A 133 -3.53 24.54 13.49
N ALA A 134 -4.12 23.42 13.09
CA ALA A 134 -5.13 22.72 13.88
C ALA A 134 -4.58 22.06 15.16
N LEU A 135 -3.32 21.62 15.14
CA LEU A 135 -2.64 21.02 16.29
C LEU A 135 -2.03 22.07 17.23
N PHE A 136 -1.66 23.23 16.68
CA PHE A 136 -1.00 24.32 17.37
C PHE A 136 -1.71 25.65 17.07
N PRO A 137 -2.94 25.84 17.58
CA PRO A 137 -3.76 27.02 17.28
C PRO A 137 -3.11 28.33 17.75
N ASP A 138 -2.20 28.28 18.74
CA ASP A 138 -1.44 29.43 19.24
C ASP A 138 -0.41 29.97 18.23
N PHE A 139 -0.14 29.24 17.15
CA PHE A 139 0.77 29.62 16.07
C PHE A 139 0.05 30.06 14.79
N ALA A 140 -1.29 30.05 14.78
CA ALA A 140 -2.05 30.60 13.67
C ALA A 140 -1.88 32.13 13.66
N GLU A 141 -1.30 32.67 12.58
CA GLU A 141 -1.13 34.12 12.45
C GLU A 141 -2.49 34.83 12.54
N PRO A 142 -2.60 35.96 13.28
CA PRO A 142 -3.81 36.77 13.28
C PRO A 142 -4.03 37.28 11.86
N ARG A 143 -5.13 36.87 11.22
CA ARG A 143 -5.58 37.45 9.96
C ARG A 143 -6.16 38.83 10.26
N ASP A 144 -5.42 39.87 9.89
CA ASP A 144 -5.93 41.24 9.71
C ASP A 144 -6.84 41.35 8.47
#